data_AF-A0A319C3B9-F1
#
_entry.id   AF-A0A319C3B9-F1
#
_cell.length_a   1.000
_cell.length_b   1.000
_cell.length_c   1.000
_cell.angle_alpha   90.00
_cell.angle_beta   90.00
_cell.angle_gamma   90.00
#
_symmetry.space_group_name_H-M   'P 1'
#
loop_
_entity.id
_entity.type
_entity.pdbx_description
1 polymer ?
#
loop_
_entity_poly.entity_id
_entity_poly.type
_entity_poly.pdbx_seq_one_letter_code
_entity_poly.pdbx_strand_id
1 'polypeptide(L)'
;MPLFPMGTGVAPEADSSQMESDPVKRSQSPSAATKIKNRRKRYLDMHPEYFSADLELADPLLYDRLIRRFQTPAEREAEGRAKGFSGVLQADLCRSEAKFEALSHPDPHAMFSYTRGPNGEILAEDRDEIPPNKEEGEKAWRWEMTLRFLRGEDGDFDYTSVDDNDEYDDWNVEQEKYFDDEEPEWLVEGVDDGEVKSHLQGETGIQDF
;
A
#
# COMPACT_ATOMS: atom_id res chain seq x y z
N MET A 1 -63.30 -48.32 1.77
CA MET A 1 -62.32 -49.42 1.82
C MET A 1 -61.66 -49.56 0.45
N PRO A 2 -60.53 -48.89 0.19
CA PRO A 2 -59.77 -49.07 -1.05
C PRO A 2 -59.02 -50.41 -1.04
N LEU A 3 -58.75 -50.96 -2.22
CA LEU A 3 -57.92 -52.16 -2.38
C LEU A 3 -56.43 -51.80 -2.46
N PHE A 4 -55.58 -52.65 -1.88
CA PHE A 4 -54.15 -52.73 -2.20
C PHE A 4 -53.87 -54.00 -3.01
N PRO A 5 -53.07 -53.91 -4.08
CA PRO A 5 -52.24 -55.02 -4.55
C PRO A 5 -50.74 -54.68 -4.42
N MET A 6 -49.92 -55.70 -4.14
CA MET A 6 -48.48 -55.58 -3.92
C MET A 6 -47.66 -55.62 -5.22
N GLY A 7 -46.49 -54.96 -5.20
CA GLY A 7 -45.32 -55.23 -6.06
C GLY A 7 -44.07 -54.76 -5.31
N THR A 8 -43.25 -55.64 -4.72
CA THR A 8 -42.13 -56.41 -5.32
C THR A 8 -41.00 -55.55 -5.90
N GLY A 9 -39.81 -55.57 -5.26
CA GLY A 9 -38.53 -55.24 -5.94
C GLY A 9 -37.53 -54.40 -5.13
N VAL A 10 -36.31 -54.93 -4.99
CA VAL A 10 -35.12 -54.37 -4.31
C VAL A 10 -33.91 -54.90 -5.08
N ALA A 11 -32.89 -54.14 -5.51
CA ALA A 11 -32.56 -52.70 -5.45
C ALA A 11 -31.90 -52.31 -6.81
N PRO A 12 -30.91 -51.39 -6.97
CA PRO A 12 -30.43 -50.23 -6.18
C PRO A 12 -30.13 -48.97 -7.06
N GLU A 13 -29.41 -48.00 -6.49
CA GLU A 13 -28.58 -46.95 -7.13
C GLU A 13 -29.15 -46.07 -8.27
N ALA A 14 -29.40 -44.79 -7.94
CA ALA A 14 -29.04 -43.64 -8.79
C ALA A 14 -29.10 -42.35 -7.95
N ASP A 15 -28.07 -42.12 -7.13
CA ASP A 15 -27.88 -40.85 -6.43
C ASP A 15 -27.61 -39.72 -7.45
N SER A 16 -28.66 -38.99 -7.81
CA SER A 16 -28.55 -37.74 -8.57
C SER A 16 -28.45 -36.55 -7.63
N SER A 17 -27.48 -36.60 -6.71
CA SER A 17 -27.01 -35.43 -5.96
C SER A 17 -26.55 -34.35 -6.95
N GLN A 18 -27.43 -33.36 -7.18
CA GLN A 18 -27.02 -32.10 -7.75
C GLN A 18 -26.05 -31.45 -6.77
N MET A 19 -24.75 -31.59 -7.03
CA MET A 19 -23.75 -30.72 -6.44
C MET A 19 -24.09 -29.30 -6.91
N GLU A 20 -24.78 -28.53 -6.07
CA GLU A 20 -24.70 -27.08 -6.17
C GLU A 20 -23.23 -26.73 -5.98
N SER A 21 -22.61 -26.27 -7.05
CA SER A 21 -21.24 -25.81 -7.02
C SER A 21 -21.18 -24.55 -6.16
N ASP A 22 -20.71 -24.69 -4.92
CA ASP A 22 -20.37 -23.54 -4.08
C ASP A 22 -19.54 -22.54 -4.90
N PRO A 23 -19.85 -21.24 -4.81
CA PRO A 23 -19.30 -20.27 -5.74
C PRO A 23 -17.79 -20.15 -5.55
N VAL A 24 -17.06 -20.59 -6.57
CA VAL A 24 -15.62 -20.35 -6.75
C VAL A 24 -15.29 -18.95 -6.25
N LYS A 25 -14.35 -18.88 -5.30
CA LYS A 25 -13.88 -17.63 -4.67
C LYS A 25 -13.76 -16.55 -5.73
N ARG A 26 -14.71 -15.61 -5.74
CA ARG A 26 -14.73 -14.52 -6.73
C ARG A 26 -13.47 -13.71 -6.50
N SER A 27 -12.50 -13.84 -7.39
CA SER A 27 -11.34 -12.96 -7.46
C SER A 27 -11.87 -11.54 -7.67
N GLN A 28 -11.98 -10.80 -6.56
CA GLN A 28 -12.47 -9.43 -6.61
C GLN A 28 -11.42 -8.63 -7.34
N SER A 29 -11.72 -8.24 -8.59
CA SER A 29 -10.87 -7.36 -9.35
C SER A 29 -10.56 -6.12 -8.51
N PRO A 30 -9.29 -5.69 -8.43
CA PRO A 30 -8.91 -4.58 -7.57
C PRO A 30 -9.75 -3.35 -7.90
N SER A 31 -10.16 -2.62 -6.85
CA SER A 31 -10.96 -1.40 -7.01
C SER A 31 -10.24 -0.40 -7.91
N ALA A 32 -10.96 0.50 -8.59
CA ALA A 32 -10.34 1.49 -9.47
C ALA A 32 -9.24 2.31 -8.73
N ALA A 33 -9.46 2.68 -7.48
CA ALA A 33 -8.46 3.36 -6.65
C ALA A 33 -7.24 2.46 -6.31
N THR A 34 -7.44 1.15 -6.17
CA THR A 34 -6.35 0.18 -5.98
C THR A 34 -5.53 0.03 -7.27
N LYS A 35 -6.17 -0.03 -8.43
CA LYS A 35 -5.50 -0.07 -9.74
C LYS A 35 -4.64 1.16 -9.96
N ILE A 36 -5.20 2.36 -9.77
CA ILE A 36 -4.47 3.64 -9.87
C ILE A 36 -3.23 3.63 -8.97
N LYS A 37 -3.36 3.22 -7.70
CA LYS A 37 -2.21 3.10 -6.79
C LYS A 37 -1.17 2.08 -7.26
N ASN A 38 -1.59 0.96 -7.83
CA ASN A 38 -0.69 -0.05 -8.38
C ASN A 38 0.05 0.48 -9.62
N ARG A 39 -0.64 1.16 -10.56
CA ARG A 39 -0.04 1.82 -11.73
C ARG A 39 1.00 2.85 -11.32
N ARG A 40 0.65 3.73 -10.39
CA ARG A 40 1.56 4.74 -9.81
C ARG A 40 2.75 4.11 -9.10
N LYS A 41 2.57 3.00 -8.37
CA LYS A 41 3.70 2.26 -7.78
C LYS A 41 4.63 1.72 -8.86
N ARG A 42 4.08 1.04 -9.89
CA ARG A 42 4.86 0.50 -11.01
C ARG A 42 5.60 1.59 -11.78
N TYR A 43 5.02 2.77 -11.94
CA TYR A 43 5.70 3.94 -12.48
C TYR A 43 6.95 4.31 -11.65
N LEU A 44 6.81 4.45 -10.33
CA LEU A 44 7.97 4.76 -9.46
C LEU A 44 9.04 3.67 -9.45
N ASP A 45 8.64 2.38 -9.48
CA ASP A 45 9.58 1.25 -9.58
C ASP A 45 10.39 1.29 -10.89
N MET A 46 9.77 1.76 -11.99
CA MET A 46 10.39 1.90 -13.32
C MET A 46 11.12 3.22 -13.56
N HIS A 47 10.77 4.28 -12.82
CA HIS A 47 11.34 5.63 -12.94
C HIS A 47 12.05 6.11 -11.65
N PRO A 48 13.24 5.55 -11.31
CA PRO A 48 14.08 6.07 -10.24
C PRO A 48 14.47 7.56 -10.40
N GLU A 49 14.41 8.08 -11.63
CA GLU A 49 14.67 9.47 -11.99
C GLU A 49 13.69 10.46 -11.34
N TYR A 50 12.50 10.02 -10.91
CA TYR A 50 11.53 10.85 -10.19
C TYR A 50 12.10 11.41 -8.88
N PHE A 51 12.94 10.65 -8.17
CA PHE A 51 13.57 11.06 -6.91
C PHE A 51 14.80 11.96 -7.12
N SER A 52 14.68 12.93 -8.03
CA SER A 52 15.70 13.92 -8.35
C SER A 52 15.80 15.04 -7.30
N ALA A 53 16.75 15.95 -7.47
CA ALA A 53 16.89 17.11 -6.61
C ALA A 53 15.77 18.15 -6.79
N ASP A 54 15.04 18.13 -7.91
CA ASP A 54 14.01 19.12 -8.22
C ASP A 54 12.72 18.87 -7.40
N LEU A 55 12.52 17.63 -6.95
CA LEU A 55 11.44 17.22 -6.06
C LEU A 55 11.50 17.87 -4.67
N GLU A 56 12.57 18.63 -4.35
CA GLU A 56 12.62 19.48 -3.15
C GLU A 56 11.52 20.55 -3.11
N LEU A 57 11.03 20.99 -4.27
CA LEU A 57 10.02 22.04 -4.34
C LEU A 57 8.61 21.49 -4.04
N ALA A 58 8.40 20.19 -4.20
CA ALA A 58 7.12 19.53 -3.94
C ALA A 58 6.82 19.38 -2.44
N ASP A 59 7.82 19.21 -1.56
CA ASP A 59 7.72 19.52 -0.13
C ASP A 59 9.05 20.12 0.39
N PRO A 60 9.12 21.46 0.43
CA PRO A 60 10.31 22.18 0.88
C PRO A 60 10.64 21.98 2.36
N LEU A 61 9.67 21.56 3.18
CA LEU A 61 9.81 21.43 4.63
C LEU A 61 10.37 20.07 5.01
N LEU A 62 9.82 19.01 4.42
CA LEU A 62 10.32 17.65 4.53
C LEU A 62 11.75 17.54 4.00
N TYR A 63 12.05 18.15 2.85
CA TYR A 63 13.41 18.20 2.32
C TYR A 63 14.38 18.90 3.27
N ASP A 64 13.99 20.04 3.86
CA ASP A 64 14.83 20.77 4.83
C ASP A 64 15.15 19.92 6.08
N ARG A 65 14.17 19.12 6.53
CA ARG A 65 14.27 18.24 7.70
C ARG A 65 15.11 17.00 7.46
N LEU A 66 14.81 16.25 6.40
CA LEU A 66 15.32 14.90 6.17
C LEU A 66 16.60 14.87 5.33
N ILE A 67 16.81 15.87 4.46
CA ILE A 67 17.98 15.94 3.56
C ILE A 67 18.90 17.08 3.99
N ARG A 68 18.41 18.33 3.94
CA ARG A 68 19.22 19.55 4.12
C ARG A 68 19.82 19.66 5.52
N ARG A 69 19.25 19.00 6.54
CA ARG A 69 19.82 18.91 7.90
C ARG A 69 21.16 18.15 7.93
N PHE A 70 21.28 17.04 7.19
CA PHE A 70 22.47 16.18 7.19
C PHE A 70 23.53 16.56 6.17
N GLN A 71 23.19 17.44 5.21
CA GLN A 71 24.17 18.01 4.30
C GLN A 71 25.30 18.74 5.05
N THR A 72 26.52 18.56 4.57
CA THR A 72 27.69 19.33 4.99
C THR A 72 27.62 20.77 4.45
N PRO A 73 28.36 21.73 5.03
CA PRO A 73 28.48 23.07 4.46
C PRO A 73 29.00 23.06 3.01
N ALA A 74 29.94 22.17 2.70
CA ALA A 74 30.52 22.02 1.37
C ALA A 74 29.50 21.52 0.32
N GLU A 75 28.63 20.56 0.68
CA GLU A 75 27.52 20.13 -0.17
C GLU A 75 26.53 21.29 -0.41
N ARG A 76 26.12 22.02 0.64
CA ARG A 76 25.22 23.20 0.50
C ARG A 76 25.81 24.30 -0.39
N GLU A 77 27.11 24.58 -0.29
CA GLU A 77 27.77 25.55 -1.16
C GLU A 77 27.87 25.07 -2.61
N ALA A 78 28.02 23.76 -2.84
CA ALA A 78 28.03 23.18 -4.17
C ALA A 78 26.64 23.24 -4.82
N GLU A 79 25.61 22.85 -4.07
CA GLU A 79 24.21 22.92 -4.48
C GLU A 79 23.76 24.37 -4.73
N GLY A 80 24.08 25.29 -3.81
CA GLY A 80 23.80 26.73 -3.98
C GLY A 80 24.55 27.36 -5.17
N ARG A 81 25.73 26.86 -5.54
CA ARG A 81 26.42 27.24 -6.79
C ARG A 81 25.76 26.65 -8.03
N ALA A 82 25.23 25.43 -7.96
CA ALA A 82 24.53 24.79 -9.08
C ALA A 82 23.17 25.46 -9.37
N LYS A 83 22.39 25.75 -8.33
CA LYS A 83 21.09 26.44 -8.40
C LYS A 83 21.22 27.95 -8.62
N GLY A 84 22.36 28.52 -8.26
CA GLY A 84 22.60 29.97 -8.31
C GLY A 84 21.77 30.76 -7.30
N PHE A 85 21.96 32.08 -7.31
CA PHE A 85 21.30 32.98 -6.35
C PHE A 85 19.76 32.96 -6.46
N SER A 86 19.21 32.89 -7.68
CA SER A 86 17.77 32.84 -7.91
C SER A 86 17.14 31.54 -7.38
N GLY A 87 17.77 30.39 -7.60
CA GLY A 87 17.26 29.10 -7.11
C GLY A 87 17.30 29.00 -5.58
N VAL A 88 18.37 29.50 -4.95
CA VAL A 88 18.43 29.59 -3.48
C VAL A 88 17.33 30.50 -2.93
N LEU A 89 17.10 31.66 -3.55
CA LEU A 89 16.03 32.58 -3.13
C LEU A 89 14.63 31.96 -3.31
N GLN A 90 14.40 31.22 -4.40
CA GLN A 90 13.15 30.51 -4.64
C GLN A 90 12.91 29.43 -3.57
N ALA A 91 13.90 28.58 -3.30
CA ALA A 91 13.81 27.56 -2.25
C ALA A 91 13.61 28.17 -0.85
N ASP A 92 14.21 29.31 -0.56
CA ASP A 92 14.00 30.05 0.70
C ASP A 92 12.56 30.61 0.79
N LEU A 93 12.02 31.15 -0.31
CA LEU A 93 10.65 31.66 -0.39
C LEU A 93 9.64 30.52 -0.21
N CYS A 94 9.72 29.46 -1.00
CA CYS A 94 8.81 28.31 -0.92
C CYS A 94 8.85 27.66 0.46
N ARG A 95 10.03 27.55 1.11
CA ARG A 95 10.13 27.08 2.51
C ARG A 95 9.48 28.03 3.52
N SER A 96 9.44 29.34 3.26
CA SER A 96 8.75 30.29 4.12
C SER A 96 7.23 30.22 3.95
N GLU A 97 6.76 30.11 2.70
CA GLU A 97 5.34 30.00 2.34
C GLU A 97 4.74 28.70 2.87
N ALA A 98 5.39 27.55 2.63
CA ALA A 98 4.95 26.26 3.14
C ALA A 98 4.86 26.22 4.69
N LYS A 99 5.75 26.93 5.41
CA LYS A 99 5.64 27.07 6.89
C LYS A 99 4.41 27.86 7.33
N PHE A 100 4.03 28.90 6.58
CA PHE A 100 2.78 29.63 6.86
C PHE A 100 1.55 28.81 6.46
N GLU A 101 1.62 28.06 5.37
CA GLU A 101 0.57 27.15 4.95
C GLU A 101 0.32 26.06 5.99
N ALA A 102 1.35 25.33 6.43
CA ALA A 102 1.24 24.30 7.46
C ALA A 102 0.69 24.80 8.82
N LEU A 103 0.87 26.09 9.15
CA LEU A 103 0.24 26.73 10.31
C LEU A 103 -1.25 27.07 10.11
N SER A 104 -1.65 27.37 8.87
CA SER A 104 -3.01 27.80 8.53
C SER A 104 -3.92 26.64 8.15
N HIS A 105 -3.36 25.62 7.51
CA HIS A 105 -4.00 24.39 7.07
C HIS A 105 -3.09 23.19 7.45
N PRO A 106 -3.12 22.73 8.72
CA PRO A 106 -2.39 21.53 9.10
C PRO A 106 -2.97 20.31 8.37
N ASP A 107 -2.19 19.71 7.48
CA ASP A 107 -2.56 18.48 6.79
C ASP A 107 -2.47 17.28 7.75
N PRO A 108 -3.54 16.48 7.93
CA PRO A 108 -3.51 15.24 8.70
C PRO A 108 -2.48 14.20 8.22
N HIS A 109 -1.96 14.32 7.00
CA HIS A 109 -0.99 13.38 6.43
C HIS A 109 0.46 13.88 6.45
N ALA A 110 0.70 15.13 6.85
CA ALA A 110 2.05 15.69 6.93
C ALA A 110 2.85 14.98 8.03
N MET A 111 4.07 14.54 7.71
CA MET A 111 4.98 13.91 8.67
C MET A 111 5.36 14.82 9.84
N PHE A 112 5.17 16.14 9.71
CA PHE A 112 5.58 17.10 10.73
C PHE A 112 4.50 18.13 11.05
N SER A 113 4.15 18.22 12.33
CA SER A 113 3.41 19.32 12.91
C SER A 113 4.25 20.62 12.90
N TYR A 114 3.57 21.77 12.79
CA TYR A 114 4.17 23.09 12.90
C TYR A 114 3.37 23.94 13.88
N THR A 115 4.07 24.61 14.81
CA THR A 115 3.44 25.54 15.75
C THR A 115 4.21 26.86 15.85
N ARG A 116 3.46 27.91 16.23
CA ARG A 116 4.01 29.24 16.37
C ARG A 116 4.60 29.41 17.76
N GLY A 117 5.93 29.47 17.83
CA GLY A 117 6.66 29.72 19.06
C GLY A 117 6.40 31.10 19.65
N PRO A 118 6.77 31.33 20.92
CA PRO A 118 6.43 32.55 21.67
C PRO A 118 7.00 33.84 21.05
N ASN A 119 8.07 33.75 20.27
CA ASN A 119 8.69 34.87 19.56
C ASN A 119 8.17 35.05 18.13
N GLY A 120 7.15 34.29 17.72
CA GLY A 120 6.61 34.28 16.35
C GLY A 120 7.40 33.43 15.34
N GLU A 121 8.46 32.75 15.77
CA GLU A 121 9.17 31.74 14.99
C GLU A 121 8.28 30.50 14.76
N ILE A 122 8.41 29.87 13.59
CA ILE A 122 7.64 28.67 13.23
C ILE A 122 8.50 27.44 13.54
N LEU A 123 8.15 26.73 14.61
CA LEU A 123 8.84 25.54 15.09
C LEU A 123 8.11 24.28 14.61
N ALA A 124 8.81 23.15 14.52
CA ALA A 124 8.13 21.86 14.64
C ALA A 124 7.84 21.58 16.12
N GLU A 125 6.72 20.94 16.39
CA GLU A 125 6.38 20.56 17.76
C GLU A 125 7.10 19.25 18.17
N ASP A 126 7.23 18.30 17.24
CA ASP A 126 7.68 16.94 17.55
C ASP A 126 9.19 16.71 17.34
N ARG A 127 9.81 16.06 18.35
CA ARG A 127 11.26 16.04 18.56
C ARG A 127 11.97 14.69 18.45
N ASP A 128 11.24 13.59 18.30
CA ASP A 128 11.81 12.24 18.35
C ASP A 128 11.71 11.45 17.02
N GLU A 129 11.02 11.99 16.00
CA GLU A 129 10.90 11.38 14.65
C GLU A 129 11.94 11.90 13.64
N ILE A 130 13.01 12.55 14.12
CA ILE A 130 14.12 12.98 13.26
C ILE A 130 15.08 11.80 13.11
N PRO A 131 15.35 11.30 11.89
CA PRO A 131 16.26 10.19 11.68
C PRO A 131 17.65 10.45 12.28
N PRO A 132 18.31 9.46 12.91
CA PRO A 132 19.64 9.64 13.48
C PRO A 132 20.73 9.84 12.41
N ASN A 133 20.50 9.43 11.16
CA ASN A 133 21.53 9.37 10.12
C ASN A 133 21.03 9.85 8.74
N LYS A 134 21.95 10.31 7.88
CA LYS A 134 21.67 10.78 6.50
C LYS A 134 20.95 9.72 5.67
N GLU A 135 21.38 8.46 5.74
CA GLU A 135 20.79 7.36 4.98
C GLU A 135 19.33 7.08 5.39
N GLU A 136 19.02 7.19 6.68
CA GLU A 136 17.66 7.01 7.20
C GLU A 136 16.78 8.22 6.85
N GLY A 137 17.34 9.44 6.84
CA GLY A 137 16.71 10.64 6.30
C GLY A 137 16.35 10.51 4.82
N GLU A 138 17.28 10.05 4.00
CA GLU A 138 17.04 9.79 2.58
C GLU A 138 16.00 8.68 2.34
N LYS A 139 15.97 7.64 3.16
CA LYS A 139 14.96 6.57 3.09
C LYS A 139 13.58 7.06 3.50
N ALA A 140 13.48 7.79 4.62
CA ALA A 140 12.23 8.41 5.08
C ALA A 140 11.68 9.40 4.05
N TRP A 141 12.56 10.22 3.44
CA TRP A 141 12.19 11.16 2.38
C TRP A 141 11.66 10.43 1.15
N ARG A 142 12.38 9.44 0.61
CA ARG A 142 11.89 8.64 -0.54
C ARG A 142 10.57 7.94 -0.24
N TRP A 143 10.39 7.42 0.97
CA TRP A 143 9.15 6.76 1.40
C TRP A 143 7.97 7.74 1.45
N GLU A 144 8.16 8.93 2.00
CA GLU A 144 7.13 9.97 2.08
C GLU A 144 6.76 10.49 0.68
N MET A 145 7.77 10.83 -0.15
CA MET A 145 7.58 11.20 -1.56
C MET A 145 6.82 10.13 -2.35
N THR A 146 7.10 8.84 -2.08
CA THR A 146 6.36 7.71 -2.65
C THR A 146 4.90 7.73 -2.22
N LEU A 147 4.61 7.91 -0.92
CA LEU A 147 3.23 7.97 -0.42
C LEU A 147 2.45 9.15 -1.01
N ARG A 148 3.04 10.34 -1.09
CA ARG A 148 2.43 11.52 -1.72
C ARG A 148 2.13 11.28 -3.20
N PHE A 149 3.07 10.71 -3.94
CA PHE A 149 2.86 10.35 -5.34
C PHE A 149 1.72 9.32 -5.51
N LEU A 150 1.69 8.29 -4.66
CA LEU A 150 0.62 7.28 -4.68
C LEU A 150 -0.77 7.87 -4.36
N ARG A 151 -0.85 8.90 -3.50
CA ARG A 151 -2.11 9.62 -3.23
C ARG A 151 -2.51 10.54 -4.38
N GLY A 152 -1.54 11.15 -5.07
CA GLY A 152 -1.79 12.11 -6.16
C GLY A 152 -1.57 13.57 -5.72
N GLU A 153 -0.64 13.77 -4.78
CA GLU A 153 -0.39 15.05 -4.11
C GLU A 153 0.80 15.82 -4.72
N ASP A 154 1.40 15.33 -5.81
CA ASP A 154 2.38 16.07 -6.61
C ASP A 154 1.65 16.87 -7.69
N GLY A 155 1.54 18.19 -7.49
CA GLY A 155 0.86 19.10 -8.41
C GLY A 155 1.60 19.36 -9.73
N ASP A 156 2.90 19.05 -9.79
CA ASP A 156 3.74 19.26 -10.98
C ASP A 156 3.74 18.05 -11.92
N PHE A 157 3.21 16.89 -11.47
CA PHE A 157 3.19 15.64 -12.24
C PHE A 157 1.87 15.40 -12.99
N ASP A 158 1.94 15.05 -14.28
CA ASP A 158 0.77 14.66 -15.07
C ASP A 158 0.39 13.18 -14.84
N TYR A 159 -0.40 12.96 -13.79
CA TYR A 159 -0.94 11.63 -13.44
C TYR A 159 -1.75 10.97 -14.55
N THR A 160 -2.32 11.71 -15.53
CA THR A 160 -3.13 11.08 -16.60
C THR A 160 -2.31 10.10 -17.43
N SER A 161 -1.01 10.39 -17.61
CA SER A 161 -0.06 9.52 -18.33
C SER A 161 0.20 8.17 -17.65
N VAL A 162 -0.12 8.03 -16.36
CA VAL A 162 0.11 6.82 -15.55
C VAL A 162 -1.20 6.16 -15.14
N ASP A 163 -2.18 6.95 -14.73
CA ASP A 163 -3.47 6.47 -14.22
C ASP A 163 -4.31 5.81 -15.30
N ASP A 164 -4.31 6.36 -16.52
CA ASP A 164 -5.03 5.81 -17.68
C ASP A 164 -4.19 4.79 -18.49
N ASN A 165 -2.91 4.59 -18.15
CA ASN A 165 -2.06 3.63 -18.88
C ASN A 165 -2.18 2.20 -18.31
N ASP A 166 -2.90 1.35 -19.05
CA ASP A 166 -3.06 -0.07 -18.77
C ASP A 166 -1.75 -0.88 -18.86
N GLU A 167 -0.67 -0.36 -19.46
CA GLU A 167 0.66 -1.02 -19.45
C GLU A 167 1.27 -1.11 -18.04
N TYR A 168 0.87 -0.22 -17.12
CA TYR A 168 1.27 -0.29 -15.71
C TYR A 168 0.31 -1.12 -14.84
N ASP A 169 -0.82 -1.61 -15.38
CA ASP A 169 -1.55 -2.72 -14.76
C ASP A 169 -0.70 -3.98 -14.97
N ASP A 170 0.17 -4.27 -14.01
CA ASP A 170 0.97 -5.49 -14.04
C ASP A 170 0.09 -6.70 -13.66
N TRP A 171 -0.55 -7.30 -14.66
CA TRP A 171 -1.38 -8.51 -14.54
C TRP A 171 -0.56 -9.80 -14.35
N ASN A 172 0.75 -9.71 -14.02
CA ASN A 172 1.69 -10.75 -14.42
C ASN A 172 2.45 -11.46 -13.26
N VAL A 173 2.50 -12.79 -13.38
CA VAL A 173 3.38 -13.78 -12.73
C VAL A 173 3.40 -13.88 -11.20
N GLU A 174 3.55 -12.80 -10.42
CA GLU A 174 3.74 -12.93 -8.96
C GLU A 174 2.52 -13.48 -8.23
N GLN A 175 1.30 -13.22 -8.73
CA GLN A 175 0.09 -13.85 -8.18
C GLN A 175 0.01 -15.35 -8.48
N GLU A 176 0.44 -15.79 -9.67
CA GLU A 176 0.50 -17.23 -9.99
C GLU A 176 1.56 -17.92 -9.13
N LYS A 177 2.73 -17.29 -8.96
CA LYS A 177 3.79 -17.85 -8.13
C LYS A 177 3.43 -17.94 -6.65
N TYR A 178 2.72 -16.93 -6.11
CA TYR A 178 2.20 -17.02 -4.74
C TYR A 178 1.11 -18.09 -4.61
N PHE A 179 0.37 -18.39 -5.68
CA PHE A 179 -0.59 -19.50 -5.75
C PHE A 179 0.08 -20.88 -5.84
N ASP A 180 1.23 -20.97 -6.52
CA ASP A 180 2.04 -22.20 -6.63
C ASP A 180 2.83 -22.47 -5.33
N ASP A 181 3.28 -21.42 -4.63
CA ASP A 181 4.01 -21.51 -3.35
C ASP A 181 3.06 -21.63 -2.12
N GLU A 182 1.77 -21.29 -2.23
CA GLU A 182 0.74 -21.55 -1.20
C GLU A 182 0.28 -23.02 -1.23
N GLU A 183 0.98 -23.92 -0.54
CA GLU A 183 0.41 -25.22 -0.17
C GLU A 183 -0.86 -25.01 0.67
N PRO A 184 -2.00 -25.67 0.36
CA PRO A 184 -3.26 -25.43 1.05
C PRO A 184 -3.24 -25.97 2.49
N GLU A 185 -2.84 -25.12 3.43
CA GLU A 185 -2.90 -25.39 4.86
C GLU A 185 -4.37 -25.48 5.31
N TRP A 186 -4.90 -26.70 5.30
CA TRP A 186 -6.17 -27.02 5.97
C TRP A 186 -5.97 -26.86 7.47
N LEU A 187 -6.32 -25.69 8.00
CA LEU A 187 -6.44 -25.45 9.43
C LEU A 187 -7.60 -26.29 10.00
N VAL A 188 -7.33 -27.58 10.24
CA VAL A 188 -8.12 -28.40 11.15
C VAL A 188 -7.87 -27.85 12.54
N GLU A 189 -8.85 -27.13 13.09
CA GLU A 189 -8.74 -26.52 14.41
C GLU A 189 -8.63 -27.61 15.50
N GLY A 190 -7.39 -27.96 15.85
CA GLY A 190 -7.04 -28.71 17.05
C GLY A 190 -7.01 -30.24 16.92
N VAL A 191 -5.99 -30.79 16.21
CA VAL A 191 -5.41 -32.10 16.60
C VAL A 191 -3.88 -32.02 16.53
N ASP A 192 -3.25 -32.55 17.58
CA ASP A 192 -1.79 -32.70 17.76
C ASP A 192 -1.14 -33.56 16.66
N ASP A 193 0.15 -33.35 16.39
CA ASP A 193 0.90 -34.00 15.31
C ASP A 193 0.91 -35.53 15.46
N GLY A 194 0.31 -36.28 14.52
CA GLY A 194 0.71 -37.69 14.30
C GLY A 194 -0.27 -38.69 13.68
N GLU A 195 -1.60 -38.56 13.85
CA GLU A 195 -2.49 -39.73 13.66
C GLU A 195 -3.76 -39.55 12.79
N VAL A 196 -3.86 -38.51 11.97
CA VAL A 196 -5.05 -38.25 11.12
C VAL A 196 -5.08 -39.11 9.84
N LYS A 197 -5.05 -40.45 9.99
CA LYS A 197 -5.27 -41.41 8.87
C LYS A 197 -6.17 -42.61 9.19
N SER A 198 -6.65 -42.78 10.43
CA SER A 198 -7.28 -44.03 10.88
C SER A 198 -8.75 -43.93 11.35
N HIS A 199 -9.33 -42.73 11.49
CA HIS A 199 -10.67 -42.60 12.07
C HIS A 199 -11.60 -41.53 11.46
N LEU A 200 -11.90 -41.68 10.16
CA LEU A 200 -13.25 -41.36 9.65
C LEU A 200 -14.04 -42.67 9.50
N GLN A 201 -14.64 -43.13 10.59
CA GLN A 201 -15.71 -44.13 10.56
C GLN A 201 -17.03 -43.40 10.83
N GLY A 202 -17.91 -43.39 9.82
CA GLY A 202 -19.19 -42.71 9.92
C GLY A 202 -20.21 -43.52 10.71
N GLU A 203 -20.67 -42.97 11.83
CA GLU A 203 -21.89 -43.41 12.52
C GLU A 203 -22.95 -42.32 12.41
N THR A 204 -23.73 -42.34 11.32
CA THR A 204 -24.90 -41.47 11.16
C THR A 204 -26.03 -41.95 12.09
N GLY A 205 -26.01 -41.47 13.32
CA GLY A 205 -27.06 -41.70 14.31
C GLY A 205 -28.38 -41.02 13.90
N ILE A 206 -29.24 -41.75 13.21
CA ILE A 206 -30.62 -41.34 12.90
C ILE A 206 -31.37 -41.15 14.22
N GLN A 207 -31.89 -39.96 14.48
CA GLN A 207 -32.85 -39.71 15.54
C GLN A 207 -34.27 -39.88 14.99
N ASP A 208 -35.01 -40.84 15.52
CA ASP A 208 -36.44 -41.03 15.26
C ASP A 208 -37.27 -39.99 16.05
N PHE A 209 -38.48 -39.71 15.57
CA PHE A 209 -39.35 -38.59 16.02
C PHE A 209 -40.07 -38.82 17.37
#